data_AF-A0A4S1DVF2-F1
#
_entry.id   AF-A0A4S1DVF2-F1
#
_cell.length_a   1.000
_cell.length_b   1.000
_cell.length_c   1.000
_cell.angle_alpha   90.00
_cell.angle_beta   90.00
_cell.angle_gamma   90.00
#
_symmetry.space_group_name_H-M   'P 1'
#
loop_
_entity.id
_entity.type
_entity.pdbx_description
1 polymer ?
#
loop_
_entity_poly.entity_id
_entity_poly.type
_entity_poly.pdbx_seq_one_letter_code
_entity_poly.pdbx_strand_id
1 'polypeptide(L)'
;MTTIIILSCNKDDDNVITLTFPDFVTKKFSMVISGDILGSVRASTSNNANINYAIISQQPSGAVRINPNNGDLIVEDFTLLNSNTDTSVVLEVRASANGLVETATITIQVEGVEDIDGDGVLDTIDSDIYNPCSPDQNQDFTDYNPNNRIWKISDCDADQISNGDEISEGTNPYNADSDGDGINDNIDPERLNPCFPEQFPGYANYDPINPLWLDADCDQDGVINSTELMDGTDPYTNSDCPLYYINTSIWEGSLKVQTLIGNELFDVLGPITGNAECGELVLIGDILSFGDCENPPTTTIKLEQFVPNVKEGRVIVESQNYDCTTPPDIINSLVDGTYTEESKTIRVKLQIMSSGFTFTSEILITPLN
;
A
#
# COMPACT_ATOMS: atom_id res chain seq x y z
N MET A 1 -1.33 -47.67 25.77
CA MET A 1 -0.72 -49.00 25.57
C MET A 1 -1.56 -49.79 24.56
N THR A 2 -1.31 -49.55 23.27
CA THR A 2 -1.93 -50.32 22.18
C THR A 2 -0.78 -50.88 21.35
N THR A 3 -0.37 -52.10 21.70
CA THR A 3 0.64 -52.85 20.95
C THR A 3 -0.01 -53.36 19.68
N ILE A 4 0.27 -52.72 18.53
CA ILE A 4 -0.10 -53.28 17.23
C ILE A 4 1.03 -54.23 16.81
N ILE A 5 0.73 -55.53 16.82
CA ILE A 5 1.62 -56.59 16.35
C ILE A 5 1.24 -56.88 14.90
N ILE A 6 2.06 -56.46 13.93
CA ILE A 6 1.92 -56.94 12.56
C ILE A 6 2.92 -58.09 12.38
N LEU A 7 2.41 -59.32 12.44
CA LEU A 7 3.17 -60.53 12.09
C LEU A 7 3.26 -60.63 10.56
N SER A 8 4.42 -60.30 10.00
CA SER A 8 4.80 -60.80 8.67
C SER A 8 5.41 -62.19 8.87
N CYS A 9 4.66 -63.24 8.50
CA CYS A 9 5.20 -64.59 8.44
C CYS A 9 5.90 -64.81 7.09
N ASN A 10 7.23 -64.88 7.11
CA ASN A 10 7.94 -65.78 6.21
C ASN A 10 8.84 -66.69 7.04
N LYS A 11 8.79 -67.99 6.70
CA LYS A 11 9.62 -69.02 7.29
C LYS A 11 11.02 -68.93 6.70
N ASP A 12 11.99 -69.19 7.55
CA ASP A 12 13.44 -69.26 7.33
C ASP A 12 14.16 -67.91 7.51
N ASP A 13 14.85 -67.83 8.65
CA ASP A 13 15.89 -66.87 9.06
C ASP A 13 15.83 -65.47 8.42
N ASP A 14 15.08 -64.53 8.99
CA ASP A 14 15.31 -63.13 8.70
C ASP A 14 15.01 -62.19 9.88
N ASN A 15 15.92 -61.23 10.02
CA ASN A 15 15.98 -60.21 11.04
C ASN A 15 14.67 -59.42 11.18
N VAL A 16 13.87 -59.76 12.19
CA VAL A 16 12.68 -59.00 12.59
C VAL A 16 13.13 -57.68 13.22
N ILE A 17 13.36 -56.66 12.39
CA ILE A 17 13.60 -55.29 12.85
C ILE A 17 12.31 -54.77 13.46
N THR A 18 12.29 -54.63 14.79
CA THR A 18 11.14 -54.13 15.54
C THR A 18 11.44 -52.70 15.98
N LEU A 19 10.74 -51.72 15.42
CA LEU A 19 10.89 -50.32 15.77
C LEU A 19 9.84 -49.95 16.82
N THR A 20 10.29 -49.55 18.01
CA THR A 20 9.39 -49.24 19.12
C THR A 20 9.61 -47.80 19.55
N PHE A 21 8.57 -46.98 19.53
CA PHE A 21 8.58 -45.63 20.09
C PHE A 21 8.01 -45.70 21.51
N PRO A 22 8.83 -45.83 22.58
CA PRO A 22 8.29 -45.75 23.93
C PRO A 22 7.72 -44.34 24.14
N ASP A 23 6.56 -44.29 24.81
CA ASP A 23 5.82 -43.06 25.13
C ASP A 23 6.77 -41.92 25.49
N PHE A 24 6.66 -40.82 24.74
CA PHE A 24 7.44 -39.60 25.02
C PHE A 24 7.03 -39.10 26.40
N VAL A 25 7.96 -39.14 27.35
CA VAL A 25 7.79 -38.43 28.62
C VAL A 25 7.96 -36.96 28.28
N THR A 26 6.85 -36.24 28.12
CA THR A 26 6.86 -34.78 28.07
C THR A 26 7.58 -34.28 29.32
N LYS A 27 8.81 -33.79 29.15
CA LYS A 27 9.35 -32.87 30.13
C LYS A 27 8.60 -31.56 29.95
N LYS A 28 8.02 -31.07 31.03
CA LYS A 28 7.54 -29.69 31.09
C LYS A 28 8.78 -28.81 31.05
N PHE A 29 8.89 -27.99 30.01
CA PHE A 29 9.95 -26.98 29.89
C PHE A 29 9.30 -25.63 30.14
N SER A 30 9.80 -24.89 31.13
CA SER A 30 9.35 -23.54 31.41
C SER A 30 10.00 -22.51 30.49
N MET A 31 11.12 -22.83 29.86
CA MET A 31 11.80 -22.01 28.85
C MET A 31 12.77 -22.91 28.10
N VAL A 32 12.95 -22.66 26.81
CA VAL A 32 13.97 -23.33 26.00
C VAL A 32 14.77 -22.34 25.17
N ILE A 33 16.01 -22.67 24.85
CA ILE A 33 16.87 -21.91 23.94
C ILE A 33 17.36 -22.78 22.78
N SER A 34 17.82 -22.14 21.70
CA SER A 34 18.38 -22.87 20.55
C SER A 34 19.52 -23.80 21.01
N GLY A 35 19.43 -25.07 20.63
CA GLY A 35 20.36 -26.12 21.04
C GLY A 35 19.91 -26.98 22.24
N ASP A 36 18.84 -26.62 22.95
CA ASP A 36 18.31 -27.45 24.04
C ASP A 36 17.76 -28.78 23.54
N ILE A 37 17.99 -29.86 24.30
CA ILE A 37 17.47 -31.19 23.98
C ILE A 37 16.10 -31.37 24.65
N LEU A 38 15.05 -31.33 23.82
CA LEU A 38 13.64 -31.50 24.25
C LEU A 38 13.31 -32.95 24.58
N GLY A 39 14.02 -33.88 23.94
CA GLY A 39 13.86 -35.30 24.15
C GLY A 39 14.55 -36.12 23.08
N SER A 40 14.10 -37.35 22.94
CA SER A 40 14.87 -38.37 22.24
C SER A 40 13.95 -39.41 21.64
N VAL A 41 14.08 -39.61 20.34
CA VAL A 41 13.48 -40.71 19.60
C VAL A 41 14.45 -41.87 19.59
N ARG A 42 13.96 -43.07 19.90
CA ARG A 42 14.77 -44.29 19.86
C ARG A 42 14.04 -45.37 19.09
N ALA A 43 14.79 -46.02 18.21
CA ALA A 43 14.38 -47.15 17.42
C ALA A 43 15.38 -48.29 17.64
N SER A 44 14.98 -49.53 17.34
CA SER A 44 15.83 -50.71 17.46
C SER A 44 15.74 -51.57 16.20
N THR A 45 16.83 -52.29 15.92
CA THR A 45 16.90 -53.30 14.85
C THR A 45 17.35 -54.63 15.47
N SER A 46 16.88 -55.77 14.96
CA SER A 46 17.28 -57.08 15.48
C SER A 46 18.73 -57.46 15.16
N ASN A 47 19.36 -56.77 14.21
CA ASN A 47 20.72 -57.01 13.74
C ASN A 47 21.71 -55.89 14.11
N ASN A 48 21.33 -54.96 14.98
CA ASN A 48 22.13 -53.78 15.34
C ASN A 48 22.57 -52.93 14.13
N ALA A 49 21.78 -52.92 13.05
CA ALA A 49 22.02 -52.00 11.94
C ALA A 49 21.90 -50.54 12.41
N ASN A 50 22.71 -49.66 11.81
CA ASN A 50 22.64 -48.22 12.04
C ASN A 50 21.27 -47.68 11.63
N ILE A 51 20.70 -46.84 12.49
CA ILE A 51 19.39 -46.24 12.28
C ILE A 51 19.60 -44.76 11.96
N ASN A 52 18.97 -44.30 10.88
CA ASN A 52 18.89 -42.90 10.53
C ASN A 52 17.53 -42.31 10.90
N TYR A 53 17.55 -41.17 11.58
CA TYR A 53 16.34 -40.43 11.98
C TYR A 53 16.16 -39.17 11.13
N ALA A 54 14.92 -38.82 10.81
CA ALA A 54 14.58 -37.55 10.17
C ALA A 54 13.17 -37.09 10.56
N ILE A 55 12.94 -35.78 10.50
CA ILE A 55 11.60 -35.19 10.58
C ILE A 55 11.01 -35.21 9.16
N ILE A 56 9.83 -35.79 9.00
CA ILE A 56 9.04 -35.74 7.77
C ILE A 56 8.27 -34.42 7.71
N SER A 57 7.58 -34.09 8.79
CA SER A 57 6.78 -32.88 8.93
C SER A 57 6.78 -32.40 10.37
N GLN A 58 6.59 -31.10 10.57
CA GLN A 58 6.43 -30.51 11.90
C GLN A 58 5.53 -29.29 11.87
N GLN A 59 4.84 -29.02 12.97
CA GLN A 59 4.07 -27.81 13.22
C GLN A 59 4.32 -27.33 14.66
N PRO A 60 4.75 -26.07 14.89
CA PRO A 60 5.15 -25.07 13.89
C PRO A 60 6.38 -25.50 13.08
N SER A 61 6.45 -25.09 11.81
CA SER A 61 7.55 -25.46 10.90
C SER A 61 8.87 -24.83 11.35
N GLY A 62 9.94 -25.62 11.43
CA GLY A 62 11.28 -25.13 11.75
C GLY A 62 11.61 -25.00 13.23
N ALA A 63 10.67 -25.31 14.14
CA ALA A 63 10.90 -25.15 15.57
C ALA A 63 11.90 -26.15 16.17
N VAL A 64 11.93 -27.39 15.64
CA VAL A 64 12.75 -28.48 16.15
C VAL A 64 13.54 -29.14 15.03
N ARG A 65 14.77 -29.54 15.32
CA ARG A 65 15.59 -30.43 14.47
C ARG A 65 15.87 -31.75 15.16
N ILE A 66 16.15 -32.79 14.37
CA ILE A 66 16.49 -34.12 14.88
C ILE A 66 17.93 -34.48 14.53
N ASN A 67 18.67 -35.03 15.48
CA ASN A 67 19.98 -35.59 15.22
C ASN A 67 19.82 -36.95 14.47
N PRO A 68 20.38 -37.07 13.26
CA PRO A 68 20.12 -38.22 12.39
C PRO A 68 20.73 -39.53 12.90
N ASN A 69 21.69 -39.48 13.83
CA ASN A 69 22.44 -40.66 14.28
C ASN A 69 21.91 -41.23 15.59
N ASN A 70 21.38 -40.38 16.47
CA ASN A 70 20.93 -40.80 17.78
C ASN A 70 19.44 -40.53 18.04
N GLY A 71 18.79 -39.66 17.25
CA GLY A 71 17.36 -39.33 17.37
C GLY A 71 17.04 -38.26 18.41
N ASP A 72 18.02 -37.51 18.90
CA ASP A 72 17.77 -36.38 19.82
C ASP A 72 16.99 -35.27 19.11
N LEU A 73 15.94 -34.77 19.76
CA LEU A 73 15.12 -33.63 19.34
C LEU A 73 15.67 -32.37 19.99
N ILE A 74 16.11 -31.43 19.16
CA ILE A 74 16.87 -30.25 19.55
C ILE A 74 16.10 -29.00 19.11
N VAL A 75 16.00 -27.99 19.97
CA VAL A 75 15.42 -26.69 19.61
C VAL A 75 16.24 -26.07 18.49
N GLU A 76 15.59 -25.72 17.39
CA GLU A 76 16.19 -24.94 16.30
C GLU A 76 15.85 -23.47 16.50
N ASP A 77 14.56 -23.15 16.53
CA ASP A 77 14.04 -21.81 16.76
C ASP A 77 13.20 -21.77 18.04
N PHE A 78 13.73 -21.11 19.07
CA PHE A 78 13.06 -21.02 20.36
C PHE A 78 11.93 -19.99 20.38
N THR A 79 11.90 -19.04 19.43
CA THR A 79 10.85 -18.00 19.35
C THR A 79 9.50 -18.60 18.99
N LEU A 80 9.50 -19.73 18.28
CA LEU A 80 8.31 -20.52 17.96
C LEU A 80 7.83 -21.40 19.13
N LEU A 81 8.57 -21.44 20.24
CA LEU A 81 8.33 -22.35 21.36
C LEU A 81 8.00 -21.61 22.66
N ASN A 82 8.76 -20.57 22.98
CA ASN A 82 8.52 -19.74 24.16
C ASN A 82 7.43 -18.71 23.83
N SER A 83 6.19 -18.99 24.22
CA SER A 83 5.08 -18.06 24.08
C SER A 83 4.42 -17.82 25.43
N ASN A 84 3.53 -16.83 25.54
CA ASN A 84 2.74 -16.57 26.74
C ASN A 84 1.64 -17.64 27.01
N THR A 85 1.53 -18.64 26.13
CA THR A 85 0.64 -19.80 26.30
C THR A 85 1.39 -21.11 26.09
N ASP A 86 0.80 -22.21 26.53
CA ASP A 86 1.37 -23.54 26.30
C ASP A 86 1.50 -23.80 24.79
N THR A 87 2.72 -24.00 24.32
CA THR A 87 3.02 -24.28 22.91
C THR A 87 3.07 -25.79 22.69
N SER A 88 2.35 -26.27 21.67
CA SER A 88 2.40 -27.67 21.25
C SER A 88 3.11 -27.82 19.91
N VAL A 89 4.20 -28.61 19.89
CA VAL A 89 4.89 -28.99 18.65
C VAL A 89 4.49 -30.40 18.27
N VAL A 90 3.92 -30.57 17.08
CA VAL A 90 3.59 -31.88 16.52
C VAL A 90 4.60 -32.23 15.43
N LEU A 91 5.31 -33.34 15.60
CA LEU A 91 6.34 -33.84 14.71
C LEU A 91 5.91 -35.18 14.12
N GLU A 92 6.01 -35.34 12.81
CA GLU A 92 6.06 -36.66 12.18
C GLU A 92 7.53 -37.02 11.94
N VAL A 93 8.02 -38.04 12.63
CA VAL A 93 9.40 -38.50 12.51
C VAL A 93 9.46 -39.85 11.80
N ARG A 94 10.52 -40.06 11.03
CA ARG A 94 10.88 -41.36 10.46
C ARG A 94 12.18 -41.88 11.07
N ALA A 95 12.22 -43.19 11.27
CA ALA A 95 13.43 -43.94 11.52
C ALA A 95 13.61 -44.97 10.40
N SER A 96 14.83 -45.10 9.90
CA SER A 96 15.13 -45.97 8.76
C SER A 96 16.41 -46.77 8.96
N ALA A 97 16.38 -48.03 8.54
CA ALA A 97 17.54 -48.93 8.54
C ALA A 97 17.42 -49.95 7.41
N ASN A 98 18.46 -50.10 6.59
CA ASN A 98 18.54 -51.08 5.50
C ASN A 98 17.30 -51.14 4.58
N GLY A 99 16.70 -49.99 4.28
CA GLY A 99 15.52 -49.89 3.40
C GLY A 99 14.17 -50.10 4.11
N LEU A 100 14.16 -50.45 5.40
CA LEU A 100 12.96 -50.39 6.23
C LEU A 100 12.76 -48.97 6.75
N VAL A 101 11.51 -48.56 6.84
CA VAL A 101 11.10 -47.25 7.34
C VAL A 101 9.91 -47.45 8.27
N GLU A 102 9.96 -46.80 9.42
CA GLU A 102 8.83 -46.67 10.34
C GLU A 102 8.68 -45.22 10.75
N THR A 103 7.43 -44.80 10.98
CA THR A 103 7.08 -43.43 11.33
C THR A 103 6.35 -43.36 12.65
N ALA A 104 6.45 -42.21 13.33
CA ALA A 104 5.64 -41.90 14.49
C ALA A 104 5.33 -40.42 14.58
N THR A 105 4.20 -40.13 15.22
CA THR A 105 3.82 -38.78 15.60
C THR A 105 4.27 -38.53 17.04
N ILE A 106 4.94 -37.40 17.27
CA ILE A 106 5.42 -36.95 18.57
C ILE A 106 4.82 -35.59 18.86
N THR A 107 4.29 -35.42 20.07
CA THR A 107 3.84 -34.12 20.56
C THR A 107 4.74 -33.66 21.69
N ILE A 108 5.35 -32.49 21.54
CA ILE A 108 6.11 -31.80 22.58
C ILE A 108 5.23 -30.67 23.13
N GLN A 109 5.24 -30.50 24.44
CA GLN A 109 4.57 -29.39 25.12
C GLN A 109 5.65 -28.52 25.78
N VAL A 110 5.65 -27.23 25.48
CA VAL A 110 6.46 -26.21 26.15
C VAL A 110 5.48 -25.33 26.92
N GLU A 111 5.73 -25.11 28.20
CA GLU A 111 4.83 -24.28 29.01
C GLU A 111 4.88 -22.84 28.55
N GLY A 112 3.76 -22.15 28.70
CA GLY A 112 3.73 -20.70 28.63
C GLY A 112 4.74 -20.09 29.60
N VAL A 113 5.60 -19.23 29.09
CA VAL A 113 6.43 -18.31 29.88
C VAL A 113 5.57 -17.11 30.27
N GLU A 114 5.78 -16.56 31.46
CA GLU A 114 5.09 -15.34 31.87
C GLU A 114 5.60 -14.16 31.01
N ASP A 115 4.64 -13.36 30.54
CA ASP A 115 4.77 -12.04 29.90
C ASP A 115 3.71 -11.20 30.61
N ILE A 116 4.13 -10.63 31.73
CA ILE A 116 3.23 -10.08 32.73
C ILE A 116 2.59 -8.78 32.27
N ASP A 117 3.31 -7.93 31.56
CA ASP A 117 2.81 -6.64 31.10
C ASP A 117 2.26 -6.67 29.67
N GLY A 118 2.62 -7.66 28.85
CA GLY A 118 2.05 -7.89 27.53
C GLY A 118 2.72 -7.08 26.43
N ASP A 119 3.94 -6.59 26.65
CA ASP A 119 4.75 -5.85 25.68
C ASP A 119 5.31 -6.72 24.54
N GLY A 120 5.16 -8.05 24.63
CA GLY A 120 5.72 -9.01 23.67
C GLY A 120 7.15 -9.46 24.00
N VAL A 121 7.71 -9.01 25.13
CA VAL A 121 8.98 -9.46 25.69
C VAL A 121 8.71 -10.37 26.89
N LEU A 122 9.39 -11.50 26.93
CA LEU A 122 9.17 -12.49 27.98
C LEU A 122 9.86 -12.06 29.28
N ASP A 123 9.22 -12.26 30.44
CA ASP A 123 9.73 -11.88 31.77
C ASP A 123 11.17 -12.35 32.06
N THR A 124 11.56 -13.48 31.45
CA THR A 124 12.90 -14.07 31.63
C THR A 124 14.04 -13.29 30.97
N ILE A 125 13.73 -12.47 29.97
CA ILE A 125 14.70 -11.67 29.20
C ILE A 125 14.36 -10.18 29.20
N ASP A 126 13.19 -9.82 29.72
CA ASP A 126 12.75 -8.45 29.86
C ASP A 126 13.43 -7.77 31.07
N SER A 127 13.94 -6.56 30.84
CA SER A 127 14.52 -5.72 31.87
C SER A 127 13.49 -5.01 32.72
N ASP A 128 12.27 -4.81 32.21
CA ASP A 128 11.23 -3.97 32.79
C ASP A 128 9.86 -4.67 32.81
N ILE A 129 9.82 -5.84 33.46
CA ILE A 129 8.66 -6.77 33.61
C ILE A 129 7.36 -6.20 34.21
N TYR A 130 7.11 -4.91 34.18
CA TYR A 130 5.84 -4.30 34.58
C TYR A 130 5.52 -3.06 33.73
N ASN A 131 6.32 -2.80 32.69
CA ASN A 131 6.19 -1.66 31.82
C ASN A 131 5.83 -2.13 30.41
N PRO A 132 4.53 -2.12 30.04
CA PRO A 132 4.06 -2.64 28.76
C PRO A 132 4.52 -1.82 27.53
N CYS A 133 5.21 -0.71 27.76
CA CYS A 133 5.75 0.18 26.73
C CYS A 133 7.29 0.14 26.69
N SER A 134 7.92 -0.72 27.49
CA SER A 134 9.33 -1.07 27.34
C SER A 134 9.43 -2.32 26.46
N PRO A 135 10.51 -2.50 25.70
CA PRO A 135 11.31 -1.42 25.14
C PRO A 135 10.44 -0.53 24.23
N ASP A 136 10.89 0.69 23.96
CA ASP A 136 10.21 1.58 23.01
C ASP A 136 10.09 0.91 21.64
N GLN A 137 8.87 0.86 21.10
CA GLN A 137 8.55 0.26 19.81
C GLN A 137 8.17 1.34 18.78
N ASN A 138 8.08 0.94 17.51
CA ASN A 138 7.57 1.79 16.44
C ASN A 138 6.12 1.42 16.07
N GLN A 139 5.51 2.23 15.21
CA GLN A 139 4.14 2.04 14.72
C GLN A 139 3.86 0.69 14.02
N ASP A 140 4.89 -0.04 13.59
CA ASP A 140 4.76 -1.32 12.89
C ASP A 140 4.74 -2.52 13.87
N PHE A 141 4.90 -2.27 15.17
CA PHE A 141 4.99 -3.30 16.18
C PHE A 141 3.63 -4.01 16.40
N THR A 142 3.65 -5.34 16.45
CA THR A 142 2.42 -6.16 16.54
C THR A 142 2.52 -7.34 17.50
N ASP A 143 3.68 -7.55 18.15
CA ASP A 143 3.91 -8.71 19.02
C ASP A 143 3.34 -8.54 20.45
N TYR A 144 2.76 -7.37 20.75
CA TYR A 144 2.06 -7.13 22.01
C TYR A 144 0.84 -8.05 22.19
N ASN A 145 0.38 -8.17 23.43
CA ASN A 145 -0.82 -8.91 23.77
C ASN A 145 -2.04 -7.99 23.98
N PRO A 146 -2.95 -7.84 22.99
CA PRO A 146 -4.12 -6.96 23.10
C PRO A 146 -5.17 -7.42 24.12
N ASN A 147 -5.00 -8.61 24.72
CA ASN A 147 -5.83 -9.11 25.81
C ASN A 147 -5.19 -8.93 27.19
N ASN A 148 -3.91 -8.54 27.28
CA ASN A 148 -3.24 -8.26 28.54
C ASN A 148 -3.84 -6.98 29.16
N ARG A 149 -4.22 -7.05 30.44
CA ARG A 149 -4.86 -5.93 31.14
C ARG A 149 -3.90 -4.79 31.48
N ILE A 150 -2.62 -5.06 31.63
CA ILE A 150 -1.58 -4.06 31.90
C ILE A 150 -1.31 -3.28 30.61
N TRP A 151 -1.02 -3.98 29.51
CA TRP A 151 -0.89 -3.35 28.20
C TRP A 151 -2.11 -2.50 27.80
N LYS A 152 -3.33 -3.04 27.94
CA LYS A 152 -4.56 -2.33 27.51
C LYS A 152 -4.83 -1.00 28.21
N ILE A 153 -4.34 -0.80 29.44
CA ILE A 153 -4.58 0.43 30.21
C ILE A 153 -3.41 1.40 30.15
N SER A 154 -2.33 1.01 29.50
CA SER A 154 -1.19 1.88 29.22
C SER A 154 -1.41 2.68 27.95
N ASP A 155 -0.51 3.60 27.69
CA ASP A 155 -0.50 4.61 26.63
C ASP A 155 0.96 4.66 26.15
N CYS A 156 1.27 3.89 25.11
CA CYS A 156 2.66 3.61 24.72
C CYS A 156 3.26 4.64 23.75
N ASP A 157 2.43 5.40 23.04
CA ASP A 157 2.84 6.53 22.21
C ASP A 157 2.72 7.88 22.93
N ALA A 158 2.19 7.88 24.15
CA ALA A 158 2.07 9.03 25.05
C ALA A 158 1.13 10.12 24.54
N ASP A 159 0.08 9.73 23.81
CA ASP A 159 -0.92 10.64 23.27
C ASP A 159 -2.09 10.90 24.25
N GLN A 160 -2.22 10.13 25.34
CA GLN A 160 -3.29 10.15 26.36
C GLN A 160 -4.56 9.34 26.02
N ILE A 161 -4.54 8.53 24.97
CA ILE A 161 -5.49 7.45 24.74
C ILE A 161 -4.83 6.16 25.23
N SER A 162 -5.63 5.24 25.78
CA SER A 162 -5.07 3.95 26.18
C SER A 162 -4.97 3.01 24.97
N ASN A 163 -3.93 2.18 24.93
CA ASN A 163 -3.73 1.16 23.90
C ASN A 163 -5.01 0.33 23.63
N GLY A 164 -5.77 0.03 24.69
CA GLY A 164 -7.02 -0.70 24.57
C GLY A 164 -8.16 0.08 23.92
N ASP A 165 -8.23 1.39 24.16
CA ASP A 165 -9.21 2.28 23.53
C ASP A 165 -8.81 2.54 22.07
N GLU A 166 -7.54 2.72 21.77
CA GLU A 166 -7.03 2.91 20.40
C GLU A 166 -7.37 1.74 19.50
N ILE A 167 -7.09 0.49 19.95
CA ILE A 167 -7.49 -0.71 19.22
C ILE A 167 -9.00 -0.77 18.98
N SER A 168 -9.80 -0.22 19.89
CA SER A 168 -11.26 -0.20 19.75
C SER A 168 -11.76 0.87 18.78
N GLU A 169 -11.01 1.97 18.64
CA GLU A 169 -11.30 3.11 17.78
C GLU A 169 -10.60 3.00 16.41
N GLY A 170 -9.67 2.06 16.26
CA GLY A 170 -8.95 1.78 15.02
C GLY A 170 -7.64 2.55 14.86
N THR A 171 -7.25 3.33 15.87
CA THR A 171 -5.95 4.02 15.94
C THR A 171 -4.85 3.08 16.41
N ASN A 172 -3.60 3.55 16.37
CA ASN A 172 -2.41 2.73 16.58
C ASN A 172 -1.72 3.00 17.93
N PRO A 173 -1.66 2.02 18.86
CA PRO A 173 -1.04 2.14 20.19
C PRO A 173 0.42 2.58 20.28
N TYR A 174 1.10 2.66 19.14
CA TYR A 174 2.50 3.04 19.02
C TYR A 174 2.68 4.21 18.05
N ASN A 175 1.62 4.95 17.74
CA ASN A 175 1.65 6.14 16.90
C ASN A 175 0.59 7.17 17.33
N ALA A 176 1.07 8.24 17.95
CA ALA A 176 0.24 9.28 18.54
C ALA A 176 -0.62 10.09 17.54
N ASP A 177 -0.35 9.96 16.23
CA ASP A 177 -1.05 10.60 15.12
C ASP A 177 -1.26 9.54 14.03
N SER A 178 -2.37 8.81 14.13
CA SER A 178 -2.59 7.57 13.38
C SER A 178 -2.68 7.78 11.88
N ASP A 179 -3.27 8.89 11.42
CA ASP A 179 -3.40 9.21 10.01
C ASP A 179 -2.31 10.13 9.46
N GLY A 180 -1.51 10.74 10.32
CA GLY A 180 -0.35 11.53 9.92
C GLY A 180 -0.70 12.93 9.44
N ASP A 181 -1.87 13.47 9.79
CA ASP A 181 -2.27 14.83 9.41
C ASP A 181 -1.56 15.92 10.26
N GLY A 182 -0.84 15.53 11.31
CA GLY A 182 -0.13 16.41 12.24
C GLY A 182 -0.91 16.75 13.51
N ILE A 183 -2.06 16.12 13.76
CA ILE A 183 -2.88 16.26 14.96
C ILE A 183 -2.94 14.93 15.69
N ASN A 184 -2.54 14.95 16.97
CA ASN A 184 -2.61 13.74 17.78
C ASN A 184 -4.05 13.22 17.94
N ASP A 185 -4.18 11.90 17.98
CA ASP A 185 -5.44 11.15 18.05
C ASP A 185 -6.33 11.62 19.21
N ASN A 186 -5.74 11.95 20.37
CA ASN A 186 -6.47 12.47 21.53
C ASN A 186 -7.23 13.79 21.31
N ILE A 187 -6.85 14.59 20.31
CA ILE A 187 -7.41 15.91 20.00
C ILE A 187 -8.12 15.89 18.65
N ASP A 188 -7.74 15.02 17.74
CA ASP A 188 -8.31 14.92 16.40
C ASP A 188 -9.77 14.41 16.42
N PRO A 189 -10.74 15.16 15.83
CA PRO A 189 -12.10 14.69 15.65
C PRO A 189 -12.25 13.52 14.66
N GLU A 190 -11.33 13.33 13.72
CA GLU A 190 -11.40 12.35 12.63
C GLU A 190 -10.06 11.61 12.44
N ARG A 191 -9.54 11.02 13.53
CA ARG A 191 -8.23 10.33 13.72
C ARG A 191 -7.72 9.35 12.64
N LEU A 192 -8.53 9.03 11.64
CA LEU A 192 -8.22 8.09 10.56
C LEU A 192 -8.48 8.72 9.18
N ASN A 193 -8.63 10.05 9.15
CA ASN A 193 -8.88 10.85 7.97
C ASN A 193 -7.80 11.92 7.82
N PRO A 194 -6.74 11.64 7.05
CA PRO A 194 -5.55 12.51 6.97
C PRO A 194 -5.80 13.88 6.31
N CYS A 195 -7.01 14.12 5.81
CA CYS A 195 -7.43 15.37 5.18
C CYS A 195 -8.40 16.18 6.04
N PHE A 196 -8.62 15.77 7.29
CA PHE A 196 -9.45 16.47 8.24
C PHE A 196 -8.65 16.81 9.51
N PRO A 197 -8.65 18.08 9.95
CA PRO A 197 -9.33 19.22 9.35
C PRO A 197 -8.65 19.65 8.04
N GLU A 198 -9.44 20.29 7.17
CA GLU A 198 -8.91 20.88 5.95
C GLU A 198 -7.79 21.89 6.28
N GLN A 199 -6.63 21.69 5.68
CA GLN A 199 -5.47 22.54 5.87
C GLN A 199 -5.34 23.56 4.74
N PHE A 200 -4.54 24.60 4.97
CA PHE A 200 -4.28 25.63 3.97
C PHE A 200 -3.04 25.28 3.14
N PRO A 201 -2.93 25.78 1.89
CA PRO A 201 -1.71 25.73 1.10
C PRO A 201 -0.46 26.11 1.91
N GLY A 202 0.57 25.28 1.83
CA GLY A 202 1.84 25.42 2.55
C GLY A 202 1.86 24.79 3.94
N TYR A 203 0.81 24.06 4.34
CA TYR A 203 0.85 23.21 5.52
C TYR A 203 1.93 22.13 5.38
N ALA A 204 2.65 21.84 6.46
CA ALA A 204 3.83 20.97 6.41
C ALA A 204 4.05 20.16 7.71
N ASN A 205 3.04 20.12 8.60
CA ASN A 205 3.15 19.38 9.86
C ASN A 205 2.68 17.92 9.74
N TYR A 206 2.23 17.50 8.55
CA TYR A 206 1.90 16.10 8.26
C TYR A 206 3.14 15.19 8.31
N ASP A 207 2.91 13.89 8.41
CA ASP A 207 3.94 12.87 8.28
C ASP A 207 4.07 12.36 6.82
N PRO A 208 5.15 12.71 6.10
CA PRO A 208 5.37 12.32 4.70
C PRO A 208 5.71 10.84 4.50
N ILE A 209 5.76 10.03 5.57
CA ILE A 209 5.91 8.57 5.48
C ILE A 209 4.69 7.80 6.02
N ASN A 210 3.66 8.49 6.52
CA ASN A 210 2.42 7.84 6.97
C ASN A 210 1.64 7.28 5.76
N PRO A 211 1.31 5.97 5.74
CA PRO A 211 0.60 5.37 4.62
C PRO A 211 -0.80 5.94 4.35
N LEU A 212 -1.55 6.33 5.39
CA LEU A 212 -2.89 6.91 5.23
C LEU A 212 -2.79 8.27 4.56
N TRP A 213 -1.93 9.16 5.06
CA TRP A 213 -1.69 10.46 4.47
C TRP A 213 -1.17 10.38 3.03
N LEU A 214 -0.24 9.46 2.74
CA LEU A 214 0.34 9.30 1.40
C LEU A 214 -0.66 8.86 0.32
N ASP A 215 -1.65 8.06 0.71
CA ASP A 215 -2.69 7.53 -0.20
C ASP A 215 -3.89 8.49 -0.35
N ALA A 216 -3.93 9.59 0.40
CA ALA A 216 -5.00 10.57 0.35
C ALA A 216 -4.79 11.63 -0.74
N ASP A 217 -5.87 12.32 -1.10
CA ASP A 217 -5.94 13.47 -2.03
C ASP A 217 -6.66 14.59 -1.26
N CYS A 218 -5.89 15.38 -0.51
CA CYS A 218 -6.46 16.27 0.49
C CYS A 218 -7.04 17.57 -0.06
N ASP A 219 -6.58 18.02 -1.21
CA ASP A 219 -7.13 19.19 -1.89
C ASP A 219 -8.18 18.85 -2.97
N GLN A 220 -8.35 17.57 -3.27
CA GLN A 220 -9.35 17.02 -4.20
C GLN A 220 -9.13 17.45 -5.65
N ASP A 221 -7.88 17.59 -6.07
CA ASP A 221 -7.51 17.90 -7.45
C ASP A 221 -7.34 16.64 -8.33
N GLY A 222 -7.38 15.46 -7.72
CA GLY A 222 -7.22 14.16 -8.37
C GLY A 222 -5.79 13.60 -8.37
N VAL A 223 -4.85 14.27 -7.71
CA VAL A 223 -3.49 13.84 -7.43
C VAL A 223 -3.40 13.46 -5.96
N ILE A 224 -2.85 12.28 -5.66
CA ILE A 224 -2.64 11.89 -4.26
C ILE A 224 -1.37 12.55 -3.71
N ASN A 225 -1.36 12.82 -2.41
CA ASN A 225 -0.29 13.48 -1.66
C ASN A 225 1.10 12.88 -1.94
N SER A 226 1.21 11.55 -2.05
CA SER A 226 2.47 10.88 -2.38
C SER A 226 3.03 11.22 -3.77
N THR A 227 2.16 11.45 -4.74
CA THR A 227 2.53 11.89 -6.09
C THR A 227 2.96 13.35 -6.06
N GLU A 228 2.25 14.19 -5.32
CA GLU A 228 2.57 15.61 -5.18
C GLU A 228 3.91 15.83 -4.49
N LEU A 229 4.22 15.06 -3.43
CA LEU A 229 5.54 15.07 -2.80
C LEU A 229 6.66 14.69 -3.77
N MET A 230 6.40 13.72 -4.66
CA MET A 230 7.36 13.31 -5.69
C MET A 230 7.53 14.40 -6.76
N ASP A 231 6.45 15.10 -7.08
CA ASP A 231 6.35 16.12 -8.11
C ASP A 231 6.79 17.52 -7.61
N GLY A 232 6.89 17.69 -6.29
CA GLY A 232 7.21 18.95 -5.63
C GLY A 232 6.07 19.97 -5.62
N THR A 233 4.83 19.47 -5.77
CA THR A 233 3.59 20.25 -5.65
C THR A 233 3.08 20.20 -4.19
N ASP A 234 2.00 20.90 -3.88
CA ASP A 234 1.53 21.14 -2.51
C ASP A 234 0.23 20.36 -2.24
N PRO A 235 0.24 19.34 -1.35
CA PRO A 235 -0.90 18.45 -1.05
C PRO A 235 -2.22 19.09 -0.59
N TYR A 236 -2.21 20.41 -0.44
CA TYR A 236 -3.34 21.20 0.02
C TYR A 236 -3.69 22.32 -0.96
N THR A 237 -3.28 22.21 -2.23
CA THR A 237 -3.49 23.22 -3.28
C THR A 237 -4.21 22.63 -4.50
N ASN A 238 -5.53 22.88 -4.57
CA ASN A 238 -6.45 22.44 -5.63
C ASN A 238 -6.23 23.09 -7.02
N SER A 239 -5.01 23.47 -7.35
CA SER A 239 -4.58 23.95 -8.66
C SER A 239 -3.36 23.21 -9.18
N ASP A 240 -2.97 22.14 -8.49
CA ASP A 240 -1.89 21.30 -8.92
C ASP A 240 -2.37 20.45 -10.12
N CYS A 241 -1.43 20.18 -11.01
CA CYS A 241 -1.68 19.29 -12.13
C CYS A 241 -0.61 18.21 -12.04
N PRO A 242 -0.98 16.92 -12.22
CA PRO A 242 0.01 15.86 -12.22
C PRO A 242 1.13 16.21 -13.19
N LEU A 243 2.40 15.86 -12.90
CA LEU A 243 3.55 16.21 -13.76
C LEU A 243 3.39 15.82 -15.24
N TYR A 244 2.43 14.97 -15.58
CA TYR A 244 2.15 14.55 -16.94
C TYR A 244 1.21 15.48 -17.74
N TYR A 245 0.55 16.43 -17.09
CA TYR A 245 -0.37 17.36 -17.72
C TYR A 245 0.15 18.79 -17.67
N ILE A 246 -0.21 19.57 -18.69
CA ILE A 246 0.09 21.01 -18.72
C ILE A 246 -0.94 21.73 -17.85
N ASN A 247 -0.47 22.49 -16.86
CA ASN A 247 -1.32 23.37 -16.08
C ASN A 247 -1.82 24.52 -16.96
N THR A 248 -3.14 24.55 -17.21
CA THR A 248 -3.74 25.55 -18.11
C THR A 248 -4.19 26.83 -17.41
N SER A 249 -3.95 26.98 -16.10
CA SER A 249 -4.39 28.14 -15.31
C SER A 249 -3.84 29.47 -15.80
N ILE A 250 -2.74 29.47 -16.58
CA ILE A 250 -2.25 30.68 -17.25
C ILE A 250 -3.23 31.25 -18.30
N TRP A 251 -4.23 30.47 -18.72
CA TRP A 251 -5.31 30.84 -19.65
C TRP A 251 -6.69 30.87 -18.99
N GLU A 252 -6.78 30.80 -17.66
CA GLU A 252 -8.04 30.93 -16.96
C GLU A 252 -8.59 32.37 -17.05
N GLY A 253 -9.91 32.51 -17.14
CA GLY A 253 -10.60 33.80 -17.10
C GLY A 253 -10.81 34.41 -18.48
N SER A 254 -10.75 35.74 -18.59
CA SER A 254 -11.06 36.43 -19.85
C SER A 254 -9.95 36.21 -20.88
N LEU A 255 -10.32 35.79 -22.09
CA LEU A 255 -9.40 35.50 -23.18
C LEU A 255 -9.64 36.44 -24.35
N LYS A 256 -8.55 36.81 -25.02
CA LYS A 256 -8.55 37.43 -26.33
C LYS A 256 -8.38 36.35 -27.39
N VAL A 257 -9.34 36.26 -28.31
CA VAL A 257 -9.25 35.39 -29.49
C VAL A 257 -9.14 36.25 -30.74
N GLN A 258 -8.16 35.95 -31.60
CA GLN A 258 -7.94 36.65 -32.86
C GLN A 258 -7.87 35.66 -34.01
N THR A 259 -8.57 35.93 -35.11
CA THR A 259 -8.48 35.15 -36.35
C THR A 259 -7.42 35.74 -37.29
N LEU A 260 -6.57 34.89 -37.86
CA LEU A 260 -5.59 35.25 -38.87
C LEU A 260 -6.18 35.11 -40.27
N ILE A 261 -6.32 36.23 -40.99
CA ILE A 261 -6.77 36.26 -42.38
C ILE A 261 -5.64 36.86 -43.23
N GLY A 262 -4.99 36.02 -44.04
CA GLY A 262 -3.77 36.41 -44.74
C GLY A 262 -2.63 36.67 -43.75
N ASN A 263 -2.19 37.92 -43.64
CA ASN A 263 -1.11 38.35 -42.71
C ASN A 263 -1.62 39.29 -41.60
N GLU A 264 -2.94 39.47 -41.45
CA GLU A 264 -3.54 40.38 -40.48
C GLU A 264 -4.38 39.61 -39.45
N LEU A 265 -4.32 40.05 -38.19
CA LEU A 265 -5.10 39.51 -37.08
C LEU A 265 -6.34 40.37 -36.85
N PHE A 266 -7.49 39.71 -36.73
CA PHE A 266 -8.79 40.32 -36.48
C PHE A 266 -9.36 39.80 -35.16
N ASP A 267 -9.77 40.71 -34.27
CA ASP A 267 -10.35 40.32 -32.99
C ASP A 267 -11.73 39.67 -33.20
N VAL A 268 -11.93 38.52 -32.55
CA VAL A 268 -13.24 37.90 -32.42
C VAL A 268 -14.11 38.78 -31.51
N LEU A 269 -15.36 39.01 -31.91
CA LEU A 269 -16.27 39.86 -31.16
C LEU A 269 -16.94 39.08 -30.02
N GLY A 270 -17.05 39.71 -28.84
CA GLY A 270 -17.72 39.14 -27.67
C GLY A 270 -16.74 38.61 -26.62
N PRO A 271 -17.21 38.36 -25.39
CA PRO A 271 -16.38 37.80 -24.33
C PRO A 271 -16.08 36.33 -24.61
N ILE A 272 -14.82 35.95 -24.51
CA ILE A 272 -14.39 34.55 -24.44
C ILE A 272 -13.83 34.31 -23.06
N THR A 273 -14.24 33.22 -22.42
CA THR A 273 -13.75 32.80 -21.11
C THR A 273 -13.06 31.46 -21.23
N GLY A 274 -11.85 31.32 -20.69
CA GLY A 274 -11.16 30.05 -20.49
C GLY A 274 -11.48 29.51 -19.11
N ASN A 275 -11.93 28.25 -19.05
CA ASN A 275 -11.98 27.47 -17.83
C ASN A 275 -10.80 26.49 -17.86
N ALA A 276 -9.90 26.61 -16.88
CA ALA A 276 -8.68 25.83 -16.82
C ALA A 276 -8.93 24.45 -16.22
N GLU A 277 -8.34 23.42 -16.83
CA GLU A 277 -8.28 22.05 -16.34
C GLU A 277 -6.86 21.50 -16.59
N CYS A 278 -6.52 20.34 -16.02
CA CYS A 278 -5.21 19.74 -16.25
C CYS A 278 -5.11 19.13 -17.66
N GLY A 279 -4.26 19.73 -18.49
CA GLY A 279 -4.06 19.34 -19.88
C GLY A 279 -5.21 19.71 -20.81
N GLU A 280 -6.28 20.34 -20.31
CA GLU A 280 -7.42 20.78 -21.11
C GLU A 280 -7.78 22.24 -20.79
N LEU A 281 -8.17 23.00 -21.82
CA LEU A 281 -8.69 24.36 -21.68
C LEU A 281 -10.05 24.41 -22.36
N VAL A 282 -11.10 24.70 -21.59
CA VAL A 282 -12.46 24.83 -22.12
C VAL A 282 -12.76 26.29 -22.39
N LEU A 283 -12.98 26.64 -23.65
CA LEU A 283 -13.37 27.98 -24.07
C LEU A 283 -14.89 28.11 -24.09
N ILE A 284 -15.38 29.20 -23.52
CA ILE A 284 -16.79 29.58 -23.51
C ILE A 284 -16.94 30.88 -24.30
N GLY A 285 -17.78 30.88 -25.34
CA GLY A 285 -18.05 32.05 -26.17
C GLY A 285 -17.93 31.77 -27.67
N ASP A 286 -18.28 32.76 -28.50
CA ASP A 286 -18.27 32.61 -29.97
C ASP A 286 -16.86 32.77 -30.56
N ILE A 287 -16.03 31.73 -30.49
CA ILE A 287 -14.62 31.79 -30.92
C ILE A 287 -14.42 31.97 -32.44
N LEU A 288 -15.48 31.87 -33.24
CA LEU A 288 -15.45 32.04 -34.70
C LEU A 288 -16.07 33.37 -35.18
N SER A 289 -16.64 34.16 -34.26
CA SER A 289 -17.27 35.45 -34.56
C SER A 289 -18.38 35.34 -35.62
N PHE A 290 -19.22 34.30 -35.57
CA PHE A 290 -20.37 34.16 -36.49
C PHE A 290 -21.54 35.09 -36.17
N GLY A 291 -21.50 35.80 -35.04
CA GLY A 291 -22.14 37.11 -34.90
C GLY A 291 -23.61 37.09 -34.46
N ASP A 292 -24.22 35.94 -34.22
CA ASP A 292 -25.62 35.80 -33.76
C ASP A 292 -25.83 34.58 -32.84
N CYS A 293 -24.83 34.23 -32.01
CA CYS A 293 -24.97 33.07 -31.12
C CYS A 293 -25.48 33.46 -29.73
N GLU A 294 -26.77 33.24 -29.46
CA GLU A 294 -27.34 33.44 -28.11
C GLU A 294 -26.77 32.43 -27.08
N ASN A 295 -26.36 31.24 -27.54
CA ASN A 295 -25.74 30.20 -26.71
C ASN A 295 -24.58 29.51 -27.48
N PRO A 296 -23.38 30.12 -27.53
CA PRO A 296 -22.24 29.51 -28.21
C PRO A 296 -21.81 28.20 -27.52
N PRO A 297 -21.46 27.16 -28.28
CA PRO A 297 -20.96 25.91 -27.70
C PRO A 297 -19.58 26.10 -27.06
N THR A 298 -19.28 25.27 -26.07
CA THR A 298 -17.97 25.24 -25.42
C THR A 298 -16.95 24.49 -26.27
N THR A 299 -15.77 25.07 -26.48
CA THR A 299 -14.68 24.46 -27.25
C THR A 299 -13.60 23.91 -26.33
N THR A 300 -13.36 22.60 -26.35
CA THR A 300 -12.28 21.99 -25.58
C THR A 300 -10.98 21.92 -26.38
N ILE A 301 -9.92 22.50 -25.82
CA ILE A 301 -8.54 22.41 -26.32
C ILE A 301 -7.78 21.46 -25.42
N LYS A 302 -7.33 20.33 -25.95
CA LYS A 302 -6.44 19.38 -25.28
C LYS A 302 -4.99 19.69 -25.61
N LEU A 303 -4.17 19.86 -24.59
CA LEU A 303 -2.73 20.05 -24.72
C LEU A 303 -2.09 18.65 -24.67
N GLU A 304 -1.23 18.31 -25.65
CA GLU A 304 -0.50 17.05 -25.60
C GLU A 304 0.37 16.97 -24.34
N GLN A 305 0.45 15.77 -23.76
CA GLN A 305 1.05 15.47 -22.45
C GLN A 305 2.44 16.10 -22.27
N PHE A 306 2.74 16.43 -21.02
CA PHE A 306 3.98 17.08 -20.61
C PHE A 306 5.21 16.24 -20.99
N VAL A 307 6.17 16.93 -21.60
CA VAL A 307 7.54 16.45 -21.77
C VAL A 307 8.42 17.35 -20.88
N PRO A 308 9.23 16.79 -19.96
CA PRO A 308 10.05 17.59 -19.05
C PRO A 308 10.88 18.66 -19.75
N ASN A 309 10.76 19.91 -19.28
CA ASN A 309 11.42 21.13 -19.80
C ASN A 309 10.89 21.66 -21.14
N VAL A 310 9.76 21.16 -21.63
CA VAL A 310 9.13 21.63 -22.87
C VAL A 310 8.08 22.68 -22.54
N LYS A 311 8.36 23.94 -22.90
CA LYS A 311 7.46 25.09 -22.74
C LYS A 311 6.59 25.36 -23.96
N GLU A 312 6.67 24.47 -24.97
CA GLU A 312 5.93 24.54 -26.22
C GLU A 312 5.50 23.14 -26.66
N GLY A 313 4.21 22.91 -26.83
CA GLY A 313 3.69 21.60 -27.22
C GLY A 313 2.59 21.70 -28.25
N ARG A 314 2.06 20.54 -28.67
CA ARG A 314 0.93 20.49 -29.59
C ARG A 314 -0.38 20.64 -28.83
N VAL A 315 -1.39 21.15 -29.52
CA VAL A 315 -2.77 21.14 -29.05
C VAL A 315 -3.69 20.48 -30.07
N ILE A 316 -4.74 19.83 -29.55
CA ILE A 316 -5.81 19.18 -30.30
C ILE A 316 -7.12 19.81 -29.87
N VAL A 317 -7.92 20.27 -30.81
CA VAL A 317 -9.28 20.76 -30.53
C VAL A 317 -10.26 19.65 -30.81
N GLU A 318 -11.13 19.35 -29.85
CA GLU A 318 -12.14 18.33 -30.03
C GLU A 318 -13.18 18.73 -31.09
N SER A 319 -13.68 17.72 -31.81
CA SER A 319 -14.71 17.93 -32.82
C SER A 319 -16.02 18.32 -32.16
N GLN A 320 -16.65 19.39 -32.62
CA GLN A 320 -17.87 19.91 -32.04
C GLN A 320 -18.81 20.49 -33.09
N ASN A 321 -20.11 20.46 -32.79
CA ASN A 321 -21.13 21.07 -33.64
C ASN A 321 -21.34 22.52 -33.22
N TYR A 322 -21.25 23.42 -34.19
CA TYR A 322 -21.44 24.84 -34.04
C TYR A 322 -22.81 25.25 -34.59
N ASP A 323 -23.82 25.27 -33.71
CA ASP A 323 -25.22 25.56 -34.06
C ASP A 323 -25.54 27.06 -34.19
N CYS A 324 -24.51 27.90 -34.30
CA CYS A 324 -24.64 29.34 -34.43
C CYS A 324 -24.85 29.79 -35.89
N THR A 325 -25.03 28.87 -36.83
CA THR A 325 -25.21 29.15 -38.26
C THR A 325 -26.41 28.39 -38.84
N THR A 326 -26.93 28.86 -39.97
CA THR A 326 -28.02 28.20 -40.69
C THR A 326 -27.62 27.85 -42.11
N PRO A 327 -27.45 26.55 -42.45
CA PRO A 327 -27.52 25.37 -41.58
C PRO A 327 -26.34 25.28 -40.58
N PRO A 328 -26.43 24.46 -39.52
CA PRO A 328 -25.40 24.33 -38.49
C PRO A 328 -24.05 23.92 -39.08
N ASP A 329 -22.96 24.44 -38.51
CA ASP A 329 -21.60 24.11 -38.93
C ASP A 329 -20.99 23.05 -38.02
N ILE A 330 -19.99 22.34 -38.53
CA ILE A 330 -19.22 21.37 -37.75
C ILE A 330 -17.76 21.82 -37.76
N ILE A 331 -17.21 22.00 -36.56
CA ILE A 331 -15.78 22.20 -36.36
C ILE A 331 -15.19 20.81 -36.12
N ASN A 332 -14.47 20.26 -37.10
CA ASN A 332 -13.83 18.96 -36.92
C ASN A 332 -12.42 19.10 -36.36
N SER A 333 -12.05 18.11 -35.54
CA SER A 333 -10.70 17.91 -35.02
C SER A 333 -9.76 17.44 -36.13
N LEU A 334 -9.29 18.38 -36.93
CA LEU A 334 -7.99 18.24 -37.59
C LEU A 334 -7.53 19.63 -37.99
N VAL A 335 -6.61 20.24 -37.23
CA VAL A 335 -5.32 20.77 -37.73
C VAL A 335 -4.47 21.15 -36.50
N ASP A 336 -3.34 20.47 -36.37
CA ASP A 336 -2.15 20.80 -35.57
C ASP A 336 -2.10 22.25 -35.03
N GLY A 337 -2.14 22.41 -33.71
CA GLY A 337 -1.93 23.68 -33.02
C GLY A 337 -0.71 23.62 -32.10
N THR A 338 -0.25 24.76 -31.63
CA THR A 338 0.85 24.85 -30.67
C THR A 338 0.49 25.78 -29.53
N TYR A 339 0.99 25.49 -28.33
CA TYR A 339 1.03 26.47 -27.24
C TYR A 339 2.47 26.87 -26.95
N THR A 340 2.66 28.08 -26.41
CA THR A 340 3.94 28.54 -25.84
C THR A 340 3.65 29.24 -24.52
N GLU A 341 4.19 28.73 -23.41
CA GLU A 341 3.98 29.31 -22.07
C GLU A 341 4.61 30.70 -21.91
N GLU A 342 5.80 30.91 -22.48
CA GLU A 342 6.53 32.19 -22.38
C GLU A 342 5.72 33.36 -22.95
N SER A 343 5.04 33.14 -24.08
CA SER A 343 4.19 34.13 -24.73
C SER A 343 2.71 33.99 -24.34
N LYS A 344 2.36 33.01 -23.48
CA LYS A 344 0.99 32.65 -23.10
C LYS A 344 0.04 32.52 -24.30
N THR A 345 0.55 32.03 -25.42
CA THR A 345 -0.20 32.00 -26.68
C THR A 345 -0.55 30.57 -27.06
N ILE A 346 -1.82 30.32 -27.36
CA ILE A 346 -2.26 29.10 -28.06
C ILE A 346 -2.60 29.48 -29.50
N ARG A 347 -2.00 28.78 -30.45
CA ARG A 347 -2.26 28.92 -31.88
C ARG A 347 -2.92 27.66 -32.39
N VAL A 348 -4.12 27.79 -32.94
CA VAL A 348 -4.88 26.64 -33.42
C VAL A 348 -5.27 26.86 -34.87
N LYS A 349 -5.14 25.82 -35.68
CA LYS A 349 -5.77 25.78 -37.00
C LYS A 349 -7.05 24.96 -36.91
N LEU A 350 -8.15 25.52 -37.37
CA LEU A 350 -9.47 24.92 -37.33
C LEU A 350 -9.91 24.58 -38.76
N GLN A 351 -10.40 23.36 -38.97
CA GLN A 351 -11.09 22.99 -40.19
C GLN A 351 -12.60 23.08 -39.95
N ILE A 352 -13.25 24.04 -40.61
CA ILE A 352 -14.67 24.32 -40.45
C ILE A 352 -15.42 23.79 -41.69
N MET A 353 -16.42 22.96 -41.44
CA MET A 353 -17.27 22.39 -42.48
C MET A 353 -18.68 22.97 -42.37
N SER A 354 -19.08 23.67 -43.43
CA SER A 354 -20.42 24.20 -43.61
C SER A 354 -21.06 23.56 -44.84
N SER A 355 -22.38 23.55 -44.94
CA SER A 355 -23.16 22.81 -45.95
C SER A 355 -22.71 23.01 -47.42
N GLY A 356 -21.69 22.24 -47.83
CA GLY A 356 -21.10 22.23 -49.17
C GLY A 356 -19.71 22.85 -49.31
N PHE A 357 -19.13 23.44 -48.26
CA PHE A 357 -17.82 24.09 -48.29
C PHE A 357 -16.97 23.76 -47.06
N THR A 358 -15.66 23.66 -47.26
CA THR A 358 -14.69 23.48 -46.19
C THR A 358 -13.69 24.61 -46.27
N PHE A 359 -13.45 25.29 -45.16
CA PHE A 359 -12.40 26.30 -45.06
C PHE A 359 -11.58 26.08 -43.79
N THR A 360 -10.36 26.62 -43.82
CA THR A 360 -9.45 26.59 -42.68
C THR A 360 -9.37 27.99 -42.08
N SER A 361 -9.49 28.08 -40.76
CA SER A 361 -9.23 29.29 -40.00
C SER A 361 -8.03 29.06 -39.10
N GLU A 362 -7.26 30.10 -38.79
CA GLU A 362 -6.21 30.03 -37.78
C GLU A 362 -6.53 31.07 -36.70
N ILE A 363 -6.60 30.62 -35.45
CA ILE A 363 -6.91 31.46 -34.29
C ILE A 363 -5.72 31.52 -33.34
N LEU A 364 -5.53 32.70 -32.75
CA LEU A 364 -4.60 32.95 -31.65
C LEU A 364 -5.42 33.26 -30.41
N ILE A 365 -5.07 32.61 -29.31
CA ILE A 365 -5.71 32.74 -28.01
C ILE A 365 -4.65 33.21 -27.02
N THR A 366 -4.94 34.30 -26.32
CA THR A 366 -4.05 34.88 -25.31
C THR A 366 -4.89 35.40 -24.13
N PRO A 367 -4.37 35.39 -22.89
CA PRO A 367 -5.04 36.03 -21.76
C PRO A 367 -5.34 37.51 -22.03
N LEU A 368 -6.55 37.94 -21.67
CA LEU A 368 -6.93 39.34 -21.66
C LEU A 368 -6.45 39.92 -20.32
N ASN A 369 -5.33 40.65 -20.34
CA ASN A 369 -4.68 41.23 -19.15
C ASN A 369 -5.63 41.89 -18.15
#